data_AF-A0A699QXW9-F1
#
_entry.id   AF-A0A699QXW9-F1
#
_cell.length_a   1.000
_cell.length_b   1.000
_cell.length_c   1.000
_cell.angle_alpha   90.00
_cell.angle_beta   90.00
_cell.angle_gamma   90.00
#
_symmetry.space_group_name_H-M   'P 1'
#
loop_
_entity.id
_entity.type
_entity.pdbx_description
1 polymer ?
#
loop_
_entity_poly.entity_id
_entity_poly.type
_entity_poly.pdbx_seq_one_letter_code
_entity_poly.pdbx_strand_id
1 'polypeptide(L)'
;MFLLFGHLARIKKRGMQGSGEFVPEATGSWPIIGHLHLFSGSRALHRLLGSMADKFGPFFTIKVGLHRVLVVSNSEMAKECLTTNDRVFASRPKSMARELMGCNYAMFAFAPYGSYWREMRKIVIQELASHRYVQMLAHIKDSELNSSIIDMYRNCMKNKGKLSAMVMIDMKEWFGNLIMNMTVRVLF
;
A
#
# COMPACT_ATOMS: atom_id res chain seq x y z
N MET A 1 3.12 6.58 7.19
CA MET A 1 4.46 6.37 6.57
C MET A 1 4.28 6.11 5.09
N PHE A 2 4.75 7.02 4.24
CA PHE A 2 4.63 6.89 2.79
C PHE A 2 6.04 6.84 2.18
N LEU A 3 6.27 5.86 1.31
CA LEU A 3 7.46 5.84 0.46
C LEU A 3 7.14 6.63 -0.80
N LEU A 4 7.73 7.81 -0.92
CA LEU A 4 7.62 8.61 -2.13
C LEU A 4 8.84 8.30 -3.00
N PHE A 5 8.57 7.59 -4.09
CA PHE A 5 9.56 7.40 -5.13
C PHE A 5 9.45 8.55 -6.11
N GLY A 6 10.18 9.63 -5.86
CA GLY A 6 10.43 10.64 -6.89
C GLY A 6 11.53 10.16 -7.82
N HIS A 7 11.31 10.24 -9.13
CA HIS A 7 12.45 10.43 -10.02
C HIS A 7 13.06 11.79 -9.65
N LEU A 8 14.07 11.81 -8.78
CA LEU A 8 14.95 12.99 -8.61
C LEU A 8 15.84 13.17 -9.86
N ALA A 9 15.28 12.91 -11.05
CA ALA A 9 15.96 13.13 -12.31
C ALA A 9 15.97 14.64 -12.57
N ARG A 10 17.10 15.26 -12.25
CA ARG A 10 17.51 16.61 -12.62
C ARG A 10 16.61 17.72 -12.09
N ILE A 11 16.81 18.07 -10.83
CA ILE A 11 16.88 19.51 -10.52
C ILE A 11 18.12 20.02 -11.25
N LYS A 12 17.89 20.66 -12.40
CA LYS A 12 18.91 21.40 -13.16
C LYS A 12 19.63 22.30 -12.16
N LYS A 13 20.96 22.19 -12.04
CA LYS A 13 21.80 23.19 -11.36
C LYS A 13 21.60 24.54 -12.06
N ARG A 14 20.53 25.25 -11.73
CA ARG A 14 20.44 26.69 -11.91
C ARG A 14 20.94 27.27 -10.62
N GLY A 15 22.01 28.04 -10.72
CA GLY A 15 22.64 28.68 -9.58
C GLY A 15 21.61 29.41 -8.74
N MET A 16 21.37 28.88 -7.54
CA MET A 16 20.77 29.59 -6.44
C MET A 16 21.74 29.40 -5.29
N GLN A 17 22.58 30.41 -5.07
CA GLN A 17 23.24 30.61 -3.78
C GLN A 17 22.13 30.95 -2.78
N GLY A 18 21.62 29.92 -2.13
CA GLY A 18 20.78 29.98 -0.95
C GLY A 18 21.14 28.73 -0.15
N SER A 19 21.29 28.87 1.16
CA SER A 19 21.56 27.76 2.09
C SER A 19 20.38 26.78 2.09
N GLY A 20 20.30 25.93 1.06
CA GLY A 20 19.30 24.87 0.96
C GLY A 20 19.74 23.71 1.82
N GLU A 21 19.05 23.48 2.93
CA GLU A 21 19.19 22.25 3.72
C GLU A 21 19.03 21.04 2.80
N PHE A 22 20.11 20.29 2.63
CA PHE A 22 20.07 19.02 1.94
C PHE A 22 19.29 18.03 2.80
N VAL A 23 18.27 17.38 2.23
CA VAL A 23 17.58 16.28 2.92
C VAL A 23 18.63 15.21 3.28
N PRO A 24 18.77 14.85 4.56
CA PRO A 24 19.82 13.95 5.01
C PRO A 24 19.68 12.58 4.34
N GLU A 25 20.80 11.97 3.97
CA GLU A 25 20.83 10.55 3.57
C GLU A 25 21.08 9.70 4.81
N ALA A 26 20.29 8.65 4.99
CA ALA A 26 20.53 7.69 6.05
C ALA A 26 21.93 7.10 5.92
N THR A 27 22.63 6.97 7.05
CA THR A 27 23.96 6.39 7.09
C THR A 27 23.90 4.87 6.90
N GLY A 28 24.96 4.27 6.36
CA GLY A 28 25.11 2.82 6.26
C GLY A 28 24.79 2.23 4.87
N SER A 29 24.67 3.05 3.83
CA SER A 29 24.50 2.54 2.46
C SER A 29 25.72 1.73 2.00
N TRP A 30 25.50 0.55 1.41
CA TRP A 30 26.56 -0.21 0.74
C TRP A 30 26.71 0.21 -0.73
N PRO A 31 27.88 0.00 -1.36
CA PRO A 31 28.04 0.17 -2.80
C PRO A 31 27.02 -0.67 -3.57
N ILE A 32 26.47 -0.11 -4.64
CA ILE A 32 25.51 -0.74 -5.59
C ILE A 32 24.13 -1.06 -4.98
N ILE A 33 24.07 -1.79 -3.87
CA ILE A 33 22.81 -2.25 -3.27
C ILE A 33 22.17 -1.21 -2.32
N GLY A 34 22.93 -0.21 -1.87
CA GLY A 34 22.45 0.82 -0.95
C GLY A 34 22.03 0.23 0.39
N HIS A 35 20.80 0.54 0.82
CA HIS A 35 20.17 0.12 2.07
C HIS A 35 19.32 -1.15 1.91
N LEU A 36 19.34 -1.82 0.75
CA LEU A 36 18.58 -3.06 0.54
C LEU A 36 18.94 -4.16 1.55
N HIS A 37 20.19 -4.19 2.00
CA HIS A 37 20.67 -5.12 3.03
C HIS A 37 19.95 -4.95 4.39
N LEU A 38 19.34 -3.79 4.65
CA LEU A 38 18.52 -3.58 5.85
C LEU A 38 17.13 -4.24 5.72
N PHE A 39 16.70 -4.57 4.50
CA PHE A 39 15.36 -5.06 4.21
C PHE A 39 15.26 -6.59 4.20
N SER A 40 16.38 -7.30 4.28
CA SER A 40 16.42 -8.77 4.24
C SER A 40 16.06 -9.44 5.57
N GLY A 41 15.72 -8.68 6.61
CA GLY A 41 15.34 -9.20 7.92
C GLY A 41 13.86 -9.59 8.04
N SER A 42 13.53 -10.32 9.12
CA SER A 42 12.13 -10.65 9.49
C SER A 42 11.31 -9.46 9.97
N ARG A 43 11.94 -8.30 10.16
CA ARG A 43 11.28 -7.06 10.59
C ARG A 43 10.48 -6.46 9.43
N ALA A 44 9.20 -6.18 9.67
CA ALA A 44 8.35 -5.50 8.70
C ALA A 44 8.94 -4.14 8.28
N LEU A 45 8.96 -3.88 6.96
CA LEU A 45 9.60 -2.71 6.35
C LEU A 45 9.14 -1.38 6.97
N HIS A 46 7.83 -1.22 7.21
CA HIS A 46 7.29 0.01 7.81
C HIS A 46 7.81 0.26 9.23
N ARG A 47 8.08 -0.79 10.02
CA ARG A 47 8.67 -0.64 11.36
C ARG A 47 10.14 -0.27 11.30
N LEU A 48 10.88 -0.85 10.36
CA LEU A 48 12.28 -0.51 10.12
C LEU A 48 12.41 0.96 9.75
N LEU A 49 11.67 1.39 8.73
CA LEU A 49 11.69 2.77 8.28
C LEU A 49 11.21 3.74 9.39
N GLY A 50 10.24 3.32 10.22
CA GLY A 50 9.82 4.08 11.40
C GLY A 50 10.99 4.35 12.36
N SER A 51 11.75 3.32 12.73
CA SER A 51 12.95 3.53 13.57
C SER A 51 14.06 4.32 12.88
N MET A 52 14.11 4.29 11.54
CA MET A 52 15.02 5.17 10.80
C MET A 52 14.55 6.63 10.89
N ALA A 53 13.25 6.89 10.85
CA ALA A 53 12.69 8.22 11.06
C ALA A 53 12.97 8.76 12.47
N ASP A 54 12.89 7.90 13.49
CA ASP A 54 13.26 8.27 14.87
C ASP A 54 14.73 8.71 14.97
N LYS A 55 15.61 8.14 14.12
CA LYS A 55 17.06 8.42 14.13
C LYS A 55 17.48 9.58 13.23
N PHE A 56 16.95 9.64 12.00
CA PHE A 56 17.37 10.59 10.97
C PHE A 56 16.40 11.76 10.80
N GLY A 57 15.31 11.77 11.57
CA GLY A 57 14.24 12.74 11.47
C GLY A 57 13.12 12.32 10.52
N PRO A 58 12.04 13.11 10.46
CA PRO A 58 10.84 12.78 9.68
C PRO A 58 11.05 12.83 8.15
N PHE A 59 12.17 13.40 7.69
CA PHE A 59 12.54 13.55 6.28
C PHE A 59 13.97 13.10 6.06
N PHE A 60 14.12 11.98 5.36
CA PHE A 60 15.43 11.48 5.00
C PHE A 60 15.38 10.70 3.70
N THR A 61 16.53 10.55 3.08
CA THR A 61 16.68 9.75 1.87
C THR A 61 17.38 8.43 2.18
N ILE A 62 16.97 7.39 1.47
CA ILE A 62 17.64 6.09 1.45
C ILE A 62 18.00 5.73 0.02
N LYS A 63 18.94 4.80 -0.13
CA LYS A 63 19.26 4.16 -1.42
C LYS A 63 18.67 2.76 -1.46
N VAL A 64 17.85 2.46 -2.45
CA VAL A 64 17.30 1.14 -2.72
C VAL A 64 17.93 0.65 -4.03
N GLY A 65 19.03 -0.09 -3.92
CA GLY A 65 19.91 -0.33 -5.05
C GLY A 65 20.49 0.98 -5.57
N LEU A 66 20.31 1.23 -6.86
CA LEU A 66 20.74 2.45 -7.55
C LEU A 66 19.75 3.62 -7.42
N HIS A 67 18.56 3.39 -6.84
CA HIS A 67 17.53 4.40 -6.74
C HIS A 67 17.55 5.10 -5.39
N ARG A 68 17.55 6.44 -5.40
CA ARG A 68 17.35 7.24 -4.18
C ARG A 68 15.85 7.38 -3.92
N VAL A 69 15.42 7.14 -2.69
CA VAL A 69 14.02 7.18 -2.25
C VAL A 69 13.89 8.17 -1.10
N LEU A 70 12.88 9.03 -1.16
CA LEU A 70 12.54 9.94 -0.08
C LEU A 70 11.57 9.22 0.87
N VAL A 71 11.93 9.19 2.15
CA VAL A 71 11.06 8.68 3.22
C VAL A 71 10.41 9.89 3.90
N VAL A 72 9.08 9.88 3.93
CA VAL A 72 8.27 10.89 4.61
C VAL A 72 7.54 10.24 5.77
N SER A 73 7.88 10.66 6.98
CA SER A 73 7.33 10.17 8.25
C SER A 73 6.75 11.31 9.10
N ASN A 74 6.05 12.23 8.46
CA ASN A 74 5.35 13.36 9.09
C ASN A 74 4.05 13.65 8.34
N SER A 75 2.99 14.01 9.08
CA SER A 75 1.64 14.23 8.56
C SER A 75 1.53 15.46 7.67
N GLU A 76 2.15 16.57 8.07
CA GLU A 76 2.06 17.86 7.37
C GLU A 76 2.67 17.74 5.96
N MET A 77 3.82 17.09 5.83
CA MET A 77 4.43 16.90 4.51
C MET A 77 3.81 15.75 3.73
N ALA A 78 3.30 14.71 4.40
CA ALA A 78 2.49 13.71 3.69
C ALA A 78 1.26 14.37 3.04
N LYS A 79 0.62 15.31 3.73
CA LYS A 79 -0.46 16.13 3.17
C LYS A 79 0.05 16.96 2.00
N GLU A 80 1.17 17.65 2.13
CA GLU A 80 1.74 18.46 1.04
C GLU A 80 2.04 17.63 -0.23
N CYS A 81 2.55 16.41 -0.07
CA CYS A 81 2.83 15.51 -1.19
C CYS A 81 1.58 14.88 -1.80
N LEU A 82 0.57 14.55 -0.98
CA LEU A 82 -0.60 13.78 -1.42
C LEU A 82 -1.84 14.66 -1.68
N THR A 83 -1.75 15.97 -1.46
CA THR A 83 -2.83 16.93 -1.74
C THR A 83 -2.31 18.06 -2.63
N THR A 84 -1.50 18.98 -2.11
CA THR A 84 -1.00 20.15 -2.84
C THR A 84 -0.19 19.77 -4.08
N ASN A 85 0.67 18.75 -3.97
CA ASN A 85 1.56 18.31 -5.04
C ASN A 85 1.20 16.91 -5.56
N ASP A 86 -0.04 16.46 -5.34
CA ASP A 86 -0.50 15.10 -5.62
C ASP A 86 -0.18 14.63 -7.04
N ARG A 87 -0.29 15.50 -8.04
CA ARG A 87 -0.01 15.22 -9.45
C ARG A 87 1.44 14.82 -9.69
N VAL A 88 2.38 15.41 -8.97
CA VAL A 88 3.82 15.10 -9.10
C VAL A 88 4.11 13.70 -8.52
N PHE A 89 3.41 13.34 -7.45
CA PHE A 89 3.56 12.06 -6.75
C PHE A 89 2.56 10.98 -7.21
N ALA A 90 1.71 11.29 -8.18
CA ALA A 90 0.67 10.38 -8.66
C ALA A 90 1.26 9.20 -9.43
N SER A 91 2.35 9.42 -10.17
CA SER A 91 3.04 8.37 -10.92
C SER A 91 3.78 7.39 -10.00
N ARG A 92 3.81 6.11 -10.39
CA ARG A 92 4.61 5.07 -9.73
C ARG A 92 5.90 4.83 -10.52
N PRO A 93 7.01 4.48 -9.87
CA PRO A 93 8.22 4.07 -10.57
C PRO A 93 7.96 2.85 -11.42
N LYS A 94 8.53 2.86 -12.63
CA LYS A 94 8.53 1.70 -13.51
C LYS A 94 9.30 0.56 -12.84
N SER A 95 8.74 -0.63 -12.92
CA SER A 95 9.43 -1.86 -12.54
C SER A 95 8.97 -2.99 -13.43
N MET A 96 9.88 -3.89 -13.79
CA MET A 96 9.57 -5.05 -14.64
C MET A 96 8.43 -5.90 -14.05
N ALA A 97 8.39 -6.06 -12.73
CA ALA A 97 7.32 -6.76 -12.05
C ALA A 97 5.94 -6.10 -12.29
N ARG A 98 5.85 -4.76 -12.22
CA ARG A 98 4.59 -4.04 -12.48
C ARG A 98 4.20 -4.06 -13.95
N GLU A 99 5.18 -4.04 -14.84
CA GLU A 99 4.94 -4.15 -16.27
C GLU A 99 4.35 -5.51 -16.62
N LEU A 100 4.92 -6.60 -16.08
CA LEU A 100 4.42 -7.95 -16.31
C LEU A 100 3.05 -8.18 -15.65
N MET A 101 2.92 -7.89 -14.35
CA MET A 101 1.66 -8.07 -13.63
C MET A 101 0.54 -7.15 -14.15
N GLY A 102 0.92 -5.96 -14.63
CA GLY A 102 -0.02 -4.96 -15.12
C GLY A 102 -0.32 -5.07 -16.61
N CYS A 103 0.06 -6.16 -17.29
CA CYS A 103 -0.10 -6.33 -18.73
C CYS A 103 0.39 -5.10 -19.52
N ASN A 104 1.67 -4.76 -19.34
CA ASN A 104 2.29 -3.55 -19.87
C ASN A 104 1.55 -2.26 -19.43
N TYR A 105 1.27 -2.15 -18.12
CA TYR A 105 0.59 -1.00 -17.49
C TYR A 105 -0.86 -0.76 -17.93
N ALA A 106 -1.52 -1.74 -18.57
CA ALA A 106 -2.96 -1.75 -18.81
C ALA A 106 -3.78 -1.90 -17.51
N MET A 107 -3.20 -2.43 -16.42
CA MET A 107 -3.83 -2.35 -15.11
C MET A 107 -3.66 -0.94 -14.54
N PHE A 108 -4.75 -0.15 -14.47
CA PHE A 108 -4.67 1.28 -14.10
C PHE A 108 -4.03 1.53 -12.72
N ALA A 109 -4.09 0.57 -11.79
CA ALA A 109 -3.44 0.65 -10.49
C ALA A 109 -1.90 0.76 -10.59
N PHE A 110 -1.30 0.24 -11.66
CA PHE A 110 0.13 0.34 -11.95
C PHE A 110 0.47 1.38 -13.02
N ALA A 111 -0.52 1.90 -13.74
CA ALA A 111 -0.31 2.85 -14.82
C ALA A 111 0.32 4.16 -14.33
N PRO A 112 1.26 4.75 -15.09
CA PRO A 112 1.76 6.09 -14.80
C PRO A 112 0.63 7.12 -14.93
N TYR A 113 0.76 8.25 -14.24
CA TYR A 113 -0.23 9.31 -14.33
C TYR A 113 -0.29 9.86 -15.76
N GLY A 114 -1.50 9.95 -16.31
CA GLY A 114 -1.76 10.38 -17.70
C GLY A 114 -3.25 10.41 -17.99
N SER A 115 -3.64 10.68 -19.24
CA SER A 115 -5.04 10.68 -19.67
C SER A 115 -5.72 9.35 -19.37
N TYR A 116 -5.09 8.23 -19.75
CA TYR A 116 -5.58 6.89 -19.49
C TYR A 116 -5.89 6.64 -18.00
N TRP A 117 -4.93 6.91 -17.12
CA TRP A 117 -5.11 6.72 -15.68
C TRP A 117 -6.26 7.57 -15.11
N ARG A 118 -6.40 8.82 -15.58
CA ARG A 118 -7.47 9.73 -15.13
C ARG A 118 -8.85 9.23 -15.56
N GLU A 119 -9.00 8.82 -16.80
CA GLU A 119 -10.27 8.28 -17.30
C GLU A 119 -10.65 6.99 -16.58
N MET A 120 -9.71 6.05 -16.41
CA MET A 120 -9.97 4.81 -15.66
C MET A 120 -10.33 5.10 -14.21
N ARG A 121 -9.61 6.01 -13.53
CA ARG A 121 -9.93 6.41 -12.16
C ARG A 121 -11.33 7.01 -12.05
N LYS A 122 -11.74 7.84 -13.02
CA LYS A 122 -13.09 8.42 -13.07
C LYS A 122 -14.15 7.33 -13.17
N ILE A 123 -13.99 6.37 -14.09
CA ILE A 123 -14.89 5.23 -14.26
C ILE A 123 -14.97 4.41 -12.96
N VAL A 124 -13.83 4.05 -12.36
CA VAL A 124 -13.81 3.28 -11.10
C VAL A 124 -14.53 4.03 -9.98
N ILE A 125 -14.31 5.33 -9.83
CA ILE A 125 -14.97 6.11 -8.77
C ILE A 125 -16.48 6.16 -9.00
N GLN A 126 -16.92 6.35 -10.24
CA GLN A 126 -18.35 6.50 -10.57
C GLN A 126 -19.11 5.18 -10.53
N GLU A 127 -18.51 4.09 -10.98
CA GLU A 127 -19.20 2.82 -11.13
C GLU A 127 -18.94 1.85 -9.99
N LEU A 128 -17.71 1.79 -9.45
CA LEU A 128 -17.30 0.77 -8.47
C LEU A 128 -17.13 1.31 -7.05
N ALA A 129 -16.85 2.61 -6.90
CA ALA A 129 -16.70 3.25 -5.59
C ALA A 129 -17.83 4.25 -5.28
N SER A 130 -18.91 4.24 -6.06
CA SER A 130 -20.05 5.10 -5.81
C SER A 130 -20.92 4.58 -4.67
N HIS A 131 -21.61 5.51 -4.01
CA HIS A 131 -22.56 5.18 -2.95
C HIS A 131 -23.64 4.20 -3.44
N ARG A 132 -24.13 4.38 -4.67
CA ARG A 132 -25.10 3.47 -5.30
C ARG A 132 -24.57 2.04 -5.37
N TYR A 133 -23.33 1.85 -5.85
CA TYR A 133 -22.73 0.54 -5.94
C TYR A 133 -22.53 -0.10 -4.57
N VAL A 134 -22.04 0.67 -3.59
CA VAL A 134 -21.88 0.17 -2.21
C VAL A 134 -23.22 -0.29 -1.60
N GLN A 135 -24.30 0.46 -1.82
CA GLN A 135 -25.65 0.07 -1.37
C GLN A 135 -26.16 -1.18 -2.09
N MET A 136 -25.94 -1.28 -3.40
CA MET A 136 -26.32 -2.45 -4.18
C MET A 136 -25.64 -3.73 -3.64
N LEU A 137 -24.39 -3.63 -3.19
CA LEU A 137 -23.65 -4.75 -2.59
C LEU A 137 -23.98 -5.04 -1.11
N ALA A 138 -24.82 -4.22 -0.45
CA ALA A 138 -25.09 -4.37 0.98
C ALA A 138 -25.66 -5.75 1.32
N HIS A 139 -26.63 -6.22 0.53
CA HIS A 139 -27.26 -7.54 0.72
C HIS A 139 -26.26 -8.71 0.60
N ILE A 140 -25.24 -8.59 -0.27
CA ILE A 140 -24.19 -9.60 -0.40
C ILE A 140 -23.36 -9.64 0.88
N LYS A 141 -22.95 -8.47 1.39
CA LYS A 141 -22.19 -8.40 2.65
C LYS A 141 -22.97 -8.99 3.81
N ASP A 142 -24.24 -8.63 3.96
CA ASP A 142 -25.08 -9.12 5.05
C ASP A 142 -25.29 -10.63 4.97
N SER A 143 -25.56 -11.15 3.76
CA SER A 143 -25.75 -12.58 3.57
C SER A 143 -24.47 -13.39 3.81
N GLU A 144 -23.31 -12.93 3.34
CA GLU A 144 -22.01 -13.59 3.58
C GLU A 144 -21.56 -13.54 5.04
N LEU A 145 -21.77 -12.40 5.71
CA LEU A 145 -21.51 -12.27 7.15
C LEU A 145 -22.38 -13.23 7.95
N ASN A 146 -23.70 -13.23 7.69
CA ASN A 146 -24.62 -14.11 8.40
C ASN A 146 -24.29 -15.59 8.17
N SER A 147 -23.98 -15.98 6.93
CA SER A 147 -23.60 -17.36 6.60
C SER A 147 -22.31 -17.77 7.32
N SER A 148 -21.31 -16.90 7.33
CA SER A 148 -20.03 -17.15 8.00
C SER A 148 -20.17 -17.25 9.52
N ILE A 149 -21.07 -16.48 10.13
CA ILE A 149 -21.39 -16.57 11.56
C ILE A 149 -22.14 -17.87 11.87
N ILE A 150 -23.10 -18.25 11.04
CA ILE A 150 -23.86 -19.50 11.21
C ILE A 150 -22.93 -20.72 11.11
N ASP A 151 -22.04 -20.74 10.13
CA ASP A 151 -21.08 -21.83 9.95
C ASP A 151 -20.09 -21.92 11.11
N MET A 152 -19.63 -20.76 11.62
CA MET A 152 -18.84 -20.70 12.84
C MET A 152 -19.59 -21.31 14.03
N TYR A 153 -20.85 -20.92 14.26
CA TYR A 153 -21.66 -21.46 15.34
C TYR A 153 -21.88 -22.98 15.20
N ARG A 154 -22.16 -23.45 13.98
CA ARG A 154 -22.36 -24.87 13.67
C ARG A 154 -21.09 -25.68 13.96
N ASN A 155 -19.92 -25.16 13.60
CA ASN A 155 -18.64 -25.79 13.90
C ASN A 155 -18.36 -25.83 15.41
N CYS A 156 -18.70 -24.76 16.14
CA CYS A 156 -18.62 -24.76 17.59
C CYS A 156 -19.50 -25.84 18.23
N MET A 157 -20.73 -26.01 17.74
CA MET A 157 -21.67 -27.00 18.27
C MET A 157 -21.28 -28.44 17.98
N LYS A 158 -20.76 -28.74 16.77
CA LYS A 158 -20.30 -30.09 16.40
C LYS A 158 -19.16 -30.60 17.29
N ASN A 159 -18.32 -29.71 17.80
CA ASN A 159 -17.15 -30.07 18.61
C ASN A 159 -17.45 -30.22 20.11
N LYS A 160 -18.68 -29.93 20.58
CA LYS A 160 -19.08 -30.06 22.00
C LYS A 160 -19.08 -31.50 22.54
N GLY A 161 -19.02 -32.52 21.69
CA GLY A 161 -18.96 -33.94 22.11
C GLY A 161 -17.59 -34.39 22.62
N LYS A 162 -16.53 -33.57 22.47
CA LYS A 162 -15.20 -33.82 23.04
C LYS A 162 -14.97 -32.84 24.20
N LEU A 163 -14.83 -33.40 25.39
CA LEU A 163 -14.70 -32.72 26.68
C LEU A 163 -13.58 -31.65 26.71
N SER A 164 -13.92 -30.39 26.39
CA SER A 164 -13.25 -29.15 26.84
C SER A 164 -13.92 -27.94 26.16
N ALA A 165 -14.34 -26.96 26.96
CA ALA A 165 -15.37 -25.95 26.66
C ALA A 165 -14.97 -24.80 25.70
N MET A 166 -13.97 -24.95 24.83
CA MET A 166 -13.52 -23.86 23.97
C MET A 166 -13.10 -24.36 22.59
N VAL A 167 -13.80 -23.91 21.56
CA VAL A 167 -13.44 -24.17 20.16
C VAL A 167 -12.51 -23.06 19.70
N MET A 168 -11.28 -23.42 19.39
CA MET A 168 -10.30 -22.51 18.80
C MET A 168 -10.66 -22.28 17.34
N ILE A 169 -10.79 -21.02 16.95
CA ILE A 169 -11.04 -20.60 15.57
C ILE A 169 -9.82 -19.85 15.08
N ASP A 170 -9.27 -20.27 13.94
CA ASP A 170 -8.26 -19.49 13.24
C ASP A 170 -8.94 -18.28 12.56
N MET A 171 -8.82 -17.11 13.19
CA MET A 171 -9.42 -15.88 12.67
C MET A 171 -8.81 -15.44 11.34
N LYS A 172 -7.55 -15.80 11.05
CA LYS A 172 -6.91 -15.46 9.77
C LYS A 172 -7.59 -16.23 8.64
N GLU A 173 -7.82 -17.52 8.85
CA GLU A 173 -8.55 -18.36 7.90
C GLU A 173 -10.00 -17.89 7.77
N TRP A 174 -10.67 -17.61 8.89
CA TRP A 174 -12.05 -17.15 8.90
C TRP A 174 -12.26 -15.83 8.13
N PHE A 175 -11.46 -14.80 8.43
CA PHE A 175 -11.51 -13.53 7.68
C PHE A 175 -11.09 -13.73 6.22
N GLY A 176 -10.12 -14.60 5.95
CA GLY A 176 -9.70 -14.93 4.59
C GLY A 176 -10.84 -15.50 3.75
N ASN A 177 -11.56 -16.48 4.29
CA ASN A 177 -12.70 -17.11 3.63
C ASN A 177 -13.87 -16.14 3.45
N LEU A 178 -14.19 -15.34 4.47
CA LEU A 178 -15.22 -14.31 4.39
C LEU A 178 -14.94 -13.31 3.26
N ILE A 179 -13.72 -12.77 3.22
CA ILE A 179 -13.32 -11.79 2.20
C ILE A 179 -13.33 -12.44 0.81
N MET A 180 -12.86 -13.69 0.69
CA MET A 180 -12.88 -14.41 -0.58
C MET A 180 -14.30 -14.61 -1.11
N ASN A 181 -15.20 -15.14 -0.27
CA ASN A 181 -16.59 -15.39 -0.66
C ASN A 181 -17.32 -14.09 -1.05
N MET A 182 -17.13 -13.03 -0.25
CA MET A 182 -17.64 -11.70 -0.59
C MET A 182 -17.09 -11.23 -1.94
N THR A 183 -15.79 -11.36 -2.17
CA THR A 183 -15.15 -10.90 -3.40
C THR A 183 -15.66 -11.65 -4.62
N VAL A 184 -15.79 -12.98 -4.54
CA VAL A 184 -16.33 -13.79 -5.63
C VAL A 184 -17.75 -13.36 -5.97
N ARG A 185 -18.64 -13.21 -4.99
CA ARG A 185 -20.04 -12.81 -5.23
C ARG A 185 -20.22 -11.36 -5.68
N VAL A 186 -19.26 -10.49 -5.38
CA VAL A 186 -19.26 -9.12 -5.90
C VAL A 186 -18.85 -9.10 -7.37
N LEU A 187 -18.00 -10.05 -7.79
CA LEU A 187 -17.46 -10.12 -9.15
C LEU A 187 -18.28 -11.00 -10.12
N PHE A 188 -18.97 -12.03 -9.61
CA PHE A 188 -19.70 -13.04 -10.39
C PHE A 188 -21.07 -13.31 -9.78
#